data_AF-A0A101WV74-F1
#
_entry.id   AF-A0A101WV74-F1
#
_cell.length_a   1.000
_cell.length_b   1.000
_cell.length_c   1.000
_cell.angle_alpha   90.00
_cell.angle_beta   90.00
_cell.angle_gamma   90.00
#
_symmetry.space_group_name_H-M   'P 1'
#
loop_
_entity.id
_entity.type
_entity.pdbx_description
1 polymer ?
#
loop_
_entity_poly.entity_id
_entity_poly.type
_entity_poly.pdbx_seq_one_letter_code
_entity_poly.pdbx_strand_id
1 'polypeptide(L)'
;MDIDDYYQYYGGLVRAVWYVSGKKPATYWTDTTREFVEVVDNRLAIRRGMITRMLNPKWINEMLKHGYSGALQIAERFDHTLGLQATTGDVEEWVWHELTRRYLMDEEVRERVKKVNPWALKHIAEKLYEAYKRGYWRPSEEELRVIQDVASETEALIEGEFGG
;
A
#
# COMPACT_ATOMS: atom_id res chain seq x y z
N MET A 1 -8.38 -11.97 12.09
CA MET A 1 -8.44 -10.70 12.83
C MET A 1 -7.55 -9.75 12.10
N ASP A 2 -8.16 -8.80 11.41
CA ASP A 2 -7.47 -7.89 10.51
C ASP A 2 -6.60 -6.92 11.28
N ILE A 3 -5.40 -6.73 10.73
CA ILE A 3 -4.42 -5.73 11.19
C ILE A 3 -4.95 -4.30 10.92
N ASP A 4 -5.98 -4.16 10.08
CA ASP A 4 -6.52 -2.90 9.59
C ASP A 4 -7.31 -2.13 10.66
N ASP A 5 -8.08 -2.82 11.51
CA ASP A 5 -8.76 -2.19 12.65
C ASP A 5 -7.75 -1.64 13.68
N TYR A 6 -6.57 -2.24 13.80
CA TYR A 6 -5.59 -1.85 14.82
C TYR A 6 -4.85 -0.55 14.46
N TYR A 7 -4.53 -0.34 13.18
CA TYR A 7 -3.76 0.85 12.76
C TYR A 7 -4.53 2.16 12.87
N GLN A 8 -5.86 2.14 12.64
CA GLN A 8 -6.68 3.34 12.76
C GLN A 8 -6.68 3.91 14.19
N TYR A 9 -6.78 3.06 15.21
CA TYR A 9 -6.73 3.49 16.61
C TYR A 9 -5.30 3.82 17.08
N TYR A 10 -4.30 3.07 16.61
CA TYR A 10 -2.90 3.22 17.05
C TYR A 10 -2.23 4.49 16.49
N GLY A 11 -2.48 4.83 15.23
CA GLY A 11 -1.92 6.02 14.58
C GLY A 11 -2.36 7.34 15.24
N GLY A 12 -3.60 7.40 15.73
CA GLY A 12 -4.12 8.56 16.47
C GLY A 12 -3.43 8.74 17.82
N LEU A 13 -3.22 7.65 18.56
CA LEU A 13 -2.58 7.69 19.88
C LEU A 13 -1.09 8.07 19.79
N VAL A 14 -0.35 7.51 18.85
CA VAL A 14 1.07 7.83 18.63
C VAL A 14 1.24 9.31 18.25
N ARG A 15 0.36 9.84 17.40
CA ARG A 15 0.38 11.24 16.98
C ARG A 15 0.04 12.20 18.13
N ALA A 16 -0.91 11.82 18.99
CA ALA A 16 -1.24 12.59 20.19
C ALA A 16 -0.07 12.61 21.19
N VAL A 17 0.58 11.46 21.44
CA VAL A 17 1.73 11.36 22.35
C VAL A 17 2.93 12.13 21.80
N TRP A 18 3.18 12.10 20.48
CA TRP A 18 4.26 12.88 19.87
C TRP A 18 4.01 14.40 20.00
N TYR A 19 2.78 14.85 19.76
CA TYR A 19 2.41 16.26 19.88
C TYR A 19 2.56 16.79 21.31
N VAL A 20 2.26 15.96 22.32
CA VAL A 20 2.35 16.35 23.74
C VAL A 20 3.76 16.20 24.31
N SER A 21 4.54 15.20 23.90
CA SER A 21 5.85 14.90 24.51
C SER A 21 7.06 15.46 23.77
N GLY A 22 6.90 15.91 22.51
CA GLY A 22 8.00 16.44 21.69
C GLY A 22 9.06 15.41 21.29
N LYS A 23 8.91 14.13 21.66
CA LYS A 23 9.82 13.02 21.34
C LYS A 23 9.01 11.85 20.76
N LYS A 24 9.50 11.22 19.69
CA LYS A 24 8.88 10.03 19.10
C LYS A 24 9.03 8.87 20.12
N PRO A 25 7.94 8.32 20.69
CA PRO A 25 8.03 7.23 21.65
C PRO A 25 8.47 5.94 20.94
N ALA A 26 9.33 5.15 21.58
CA ALA A 26 9.60 3.78 21.13
C ALA A 26 8.32 2.96 21.29
N THR A 27 7.79 2.47 20.17
CA THR A 27 6.54 1.72 20.08
C THR A 27 6.79 0.23 20.33
N TYR A 28 6.14 -0.34 21.34
CA TYR A 28 6.20 -1.76 21.70
C TYR A 28 4.86 -2.45 21.39
N TRP A 29 4.93 -3.68 20.89
CA TRP A 29 3.79 -4.51 20.49
C TRP A 29 3.56 -5.65 21.49
N THR A 30 2.30 -6.06 21.70
CA THR A 30 1.93 -7.27 22.44
C THR A 30 1.12 -8.21 21.55
N ASP A 31 1.70 -9.34 21.17
CA ASP A 31 1.02 -10.47 20.52
C ASP A 31 0.74 -11.56 21.56
N THR A 32 -0.50 -12.06 21.65
CA THR A 32 -0.92 -13.13 22.59
C THR A 32 -1.07 -14.51 21.92
N THR A 33 -0.58 -14.71 20.70
CA THR A 33 -0.74 -16.00 19.99
C THR A 33 0.39 -17.02 20.22
N ARG A 34 1.47 -16.67 20.94
CA ARG A 34 2.55 -17.60 21.31
C ARG A 34 3.12 -17.27 22.69
N GLU A 35 3.54 -18.30 23.44
CA GLU A 35 4.09 -18.23 24.80
C GLU A 35 5.52 -17.63 24.86
N PHE A 36 5.87 -16.75 23.91
CA PHE A 36 7.11 -15.97 23.90
C PHE A 36 6.85 -14.59 23.30
N VAL A 37 7.07 -13.54 24.09
CA VAL A 37 6.97 -12.13 23.67
C VAL A 37 8.25 -11.77 22.90
N GLU A 38 8.19 -11.81 21.57
CA GLU A 38 9.24 -11.29 20.71
C GLU A 38 8.87 -9.85 20.32
N VAL A 39 9.64 -8.86 20.75
CA VAL A 39 9.48 -7.45 20.33
C VAL A 39 9.87 -7.35 18.86
N VAL A 40 8.90 -7.46 17.96
CA VAL A 40 9.14 -7.29 16.52
C VAL A 40 9.17 -5.79 16.21
N ASP A 41 10.30 -5.31 15.73
CA ASP A 41 10.47 -3.96 15.19
C ASP A 41 9.38 -3.64 14.13
N ASN A 42 8.79 -2.43 14.19
CA ASN A 42 7.71 -2.03 13.27
C ASN A 42 8.09 -2.21 11.80
N ARG A 43 9.34 -1.91 11.42
CA ARG A 43 9.81 -2.07 10.03
C ARG A 43 9.89 -3.54 9.66
N LEU A 44 10.33 -4.40 10.59
CA LEU A 44 10.33 -5.85 10.39
C LEU A 44 8.90 -6.39 10.20
N ALA A 45 7.92 -5.88 10.96
CA ALA A 45 6.52 -6.25 10.79
C ALA A 45 5.96 -5.81 9.42
N ILE A 46 6.21 -4.55 9.03
CA ILE A 46 5.83 -4.01 7.70
C ILE A 46 6.44 -4.85 6.59
N ARG A 47 7.75 -5.09 6.65
CA ARG A 47 8.48 -5.89 5.67
C ARG A 47 7.90 -7.29 5.53
N ARG A 48 7.64 -7.98 6.65
CA ARG A 48 7.00 -9.31 6.62
C ARG A 48 5.60 -9.24 6.00
N GLY A 49 4.80 -8.24 6.35
CA GLY A 49 3.47 -8.02 5.76
C GLY A 49 3.52 -7.81 4.25
N MET A 50 4.44 -6.97 3.78
CA MET A 50 4.65 -6.70 2.35
C MET A 50 5.06 -7.97 1.60
N ILE A 51 6.11 -8.66 2.07
CA ILE A 51 6.65 -9.85 1.40
C ILE A 51 5.65 -11.00 1.36
N THR A 52 4.91 -11.22 2.46
CA THR A 52 3.98 -12.36 2.53
C THR A 52 2.68 -12.12 1.76
N ARG A 53 2.34 -10.86 1.47
CA ARG A 53 1.08 -10.48 0.83
C ARG A 53 1.29 -9.62 -0.41
N MET A 54 1.45 -8.30 -0.28
CA MET A 54 1.45 -7.34 -1.41
C MET A 54 2.51 -7.67 -2.47
N LEU A 55 3.63 -8.30 -2.08
CA LEU A 55 4.71 -8.70 -2.98
C LEU A 55 4.73 -10.21 -3.23
N ASN A 56 3.73 -10.95 -2.79
CA ASN A 56 3.61 -12.40 -3.00
C ASN A 56 2.70 -12.68 -4.20
N PRO A 57 3.23 -13.23 -5.32
CA PRO A 57 2.42 -13.55 -6.49
C PRO A 57 1.25 -14.49 -6.19
N LYS A 58 1.40 -15.43 -5.25
CA LYS A 58 0.31 -16.33 -4.86
C LYS A 58 -0.84 -15.56 -4.22
N TRP A 59 -0.54 -14.64 -3.31
CA TRP A 59 -1.57 -13.81 -2.68
C TRP A 59 -2.26 -12.91 -3.70
N ILE A 60 -1.50 -12.23 -4.55
CA ILE A 60 -2.04 -11.41 -5.65
C ILE A 60 -2.97 -12.24 -6.54
N ASN A 61 -2.53 -13.45 -6.91
CA ASN A 61 -3.32 -14.34 -7.75
C ASN A 61 -4.64 -14.75 -7.09
N GLU A 62 -4.62 -15.13 -5.82
CA GLU A 62 -5.85 -15.45 -5.09
C GLU A 62 -6.78 -14.24 -4.98
N MET A 63 -6.26 -13.05 -4.70
CA MET A 63 -7.06 -11.83 -4.66
C MET A 63 -7.74 -11.57 -6.02
N LEU A 64 -6.98 -11.62 -7.11
CA LEU A 64 -7.53 -11.33 -8.44
C LEU A 64 -8.52 -12.39 -8.95
N LYS A 65 -8.54 -13.61 -8.38
CA LYS A 65 -9.61 -14.59 -8.64
C LYS A 65 -10.97 -14.12 -8.12
N HIS A 66 -11.00 -13.26 -7.10
CA HIS A 66 -12.22 -12.64 -6.61
C HIS A 66 -12.66 -11.42 -7.45
N GLY A 67 -11.98 -11.15 -8.56
CA GLY A 67 -12.37 -10.12 -9.52
C GLY A 67 -12.37 -8.72 -8.91
N TYR A 68 -13.50 -8.01 -9.06
CA TYR A 68 -13.65 -6.62 -8.66
C TYR A 68 -13.33 -6.36 -7.19
N SER A 69 -13.90 -7.16 -6.27
CA SER A 69 -13.72 -6.98 -4.83
C SER A 69 -12.30 -7.30 -4.37
N GLY A 70 -11.65 -8.28 -5.02
CA GLY A 70 -10.26 -8.60 -4.76
C GLY A 70 -9.30 -7.49 -5.18
N ALA A 71 -9.54 -6.88 -6.33
CA ALA A 71 -8.77 -5.70 -6.77
C ALA A 71 -9.02 -4.48 -5.86
N LEU A 72 -10.25 -4.29 -5.38
CA LEU A 72 -10.56 -3.23 -4.42
C LEU A 72 -9.77 -3.40 -3.11
N GLN A 73 -9.73 -4.61 -2.54
CA GLN A 73 -8.95 -4.90 -1.33
C GLN A 73 -7.43 -4.73 -1.53
N ILE A 74 -6.93 -4.96 -2.75
CA ILE A 74 -5.54 -4.62 -3.09
C ILE A 74 -5.36 -3.10 -3.01
N ALA A 75 -6.25 -2.32 -3.63
CA ALA A 75 -6.17 -0.86 -3.64
C ALA A 75 -6.27 -0.26 -2.23
N GLU A 76 -7.15 -0.77 -1.37
CA GLU A 76 -7.28 -0.36 0.05
C GLU A 76 -5.95 -0.54 0.81
N ARG A 77 -5.17 -1.57 0.49
CA ARG A 77 -3.86 -1.76 1.13
C ARG A 77 -2.81 -0.73 0.72
N PHE A 78 -2.96 -0.09 -0.44
CA PHE A 78 -2.13 1.07 -0.78
C PHE A 78 -2.47 2.26 0.12
N ASP A 79 -3.76 2.49 0.45
CA ASP A 79 -4.15 3.49 1.45
C ASP A 79 -3.56 3.18 2.83
N HIS A 80 -3.62 1.91 3.26
CA HIS A 80 -3.06 1.51 4.55
C HIS A 80 -1.54 1.72 4.58
N THR A 81 -0.84 1.43 3.49
CA THR A 81 0.61 1.65 3.36
C THR A 81 0.95 3.13 3.47
N LEU A 82 0.20 3.98 2.75
CA LEU A 82 0.38 5.43 2.79
C LEU A 82 0.06 6.00 4.18
N GLY A 83 -1.04 5.56 4.80
CA GLY A 83 -1.44 5.98 6.14
C GLY A 83 -0.43 5.56 7.21
N LEU A 84 0.12 4.35 7.08
CA LEU A 84 1.19 3.88 7.94
C LEU A 84 2.44 4.74 7.79
N GLN A 85 2.86 5.03 6.56
CA GLN A 85 3.99 5.93 6.33
C GLN A 85 3.76 7.33 6.90
N ALA A 86 2.55 7.87 6.73
CA ALA A 86 2.19 9.19 7.24
C ALA A 86 2.14 9.28 8.78
N THR A 87 1.94 8.15 9.47
CA THR A 87 1.79 8.11 10.93
C THR A 87 3.06 7.63 11.65
N THR A 88 3.78 6.67 11.09
CA THR A 88 4.97 6.07 11.72
C THR A 88 6.27 6.47 11.03
N GLY A 89 6.25 6.73 9.72
CA GLY A 89 7.47 6.96 8.93
C GLY A 89 8.35 5.71 8.80
N ASP A 90 7.80 4.53 9.05
CA ASP A 90 8.55 3.26 9.09
C ASP A 90 8.41 2.42 7.80
N VAL A 91 7.70 2.92 6.77
CA VAL A 91 7.65 2.27 5.45
C VAL A 91 8.91 2.66 4.68
N GLU A 92 9.78 1.68 4.49
CA GLU A 92 11.04 1.87 3.78
C GLU A 92 10.84 2.14 2.28
N GLU A 93 11.75 2.92 1.69
CA GLU A 93 11.68 3.36 0.29
C GLU A 93 11.57 2.19 -0.72
N TRP A 94 12.27 1.09 -0.45
CA TRP A 94 12.24 -0.11 -1.30
C TRP A 94 10.83 -0.69 -1.47
N VAL A 95 9.93 -0.50 -0.49
CA VAL A 95 8.55 -0.98 -0.56
C VAL A 95 7.81 -0.32 -1.72
N TRP A 96 7.98 0.98 -1.90
CA TRP A 96 7.31 1.74 -2.96
C TRP A 96 7.81 1.35 -4.35
N HIS A 97 9.14 1.11 -4.47
CA HIS A 97 9.73 0.57 -5.70
C HIS A 97 9.17 -0.82 -6.03
N GLU A 98 9.12 -1.72 -5.06
CA GLU A 98 8.58 -3.08 -5.28
C GLU A 98 7.09 -3.08 -5.59
N LEU A 99 6.30 -2.23 -4.95
CA LEU A 99 4.88 -2.06 -5.26
C LEU A 99 4.68 -1.54 -6.68
N THR A 100 5.44 -0.53 -7.08
CA THR A 100 5.39 0.03 -8.45
C THR A 100 5.78 -1.04 -9.48
N ARG A 101 6.90 -1.74 -9.24
CA ARG A 101 7.34 -2.84 -10.09
C ARG A 101 6.27 -3.92 -10.23
N ARG A 102 5.66 -4.35 -9.11
CA ARG A 102 4.72 -5.47 -9.11
C ARG A 102 3.35 -5.13 -9.70
N TYR A 103 2.84 -3.93 -9.48
CA TYR A 103 1.46 -3.61 -9.84
C TYR A 103 1.32 -2.77 -11.11
N LEU A 104 2.36 -2.01 -11.49
CA LEU A 104 2.32 -1.13 -12.66
C LEU A 104 3.30 -1.50 -13.76
N MET A 105 4.50 -2.02 -13.44
CA MET A 105 5.50 -2.39 -14.46
C MET A 105 5.43 -3.86 -14.87
N ASP A 106 4.90 -4.73 -14.02
CA ASP A 106 4.53 -6.10 -14.38
C ASP A 106 3.24 -6.07 -15.18
N GLU A 107 3.38 -6.20 -16.50
CA GLU A 107 2.27 -6.17 -17.46
C GLU A 107 1.18 -7.19 -17.11
N GLU A 108 1.56 -8.40 -16.67
CA GLU A 108 0.58 -9.46 -16.39
C GLU A 108 -0.31 -9.05 -15.22
N VAL A 109 0.29 -8.57 -14.13
CA VAL A 109 -0.47 -8.12 -12.96
C VAL A 109 -1.28 -6.88 -13.31
N ARG A 110 -0.68 -5.89 -13.98
CA ARG A 110 -1.35 -4.64 -14.36
C ARG A 110 -2.61 -4.91 -15.19
N GLU A 111 -2.49 -5.68 -16.26
CA GLU A 111 -3.61 -5.98 -17.15
C GLU A 111 -4.71 -6.77 -16.44
N ARG A 112 -4.33 -7.67 -15.52
CA ARG A 112 -5.31 -8.41 -14.74
C ARG A 112 -6.06 -7.52 -13.76
N VAL A 113 -5.40 -6.60 -13.07
CA VAL A 113 -6.06 -5.60 -12.19
C VAL A 113 -6.97 -4.72 -13.05
N LYS A 114 -6.46 -4.16 -14.16
CA LYS A 114 -7.21 -3.31 -15.10
C LYS A 114 -8.49 -3.98 -15.58
N LYS A 115 -8.39 -5.24 -16.01
CA LYS A 115 -9.51 -6.01 -16.54
C LYS A 115 -10.60 -6.27 -15.50
N VAL A 116 -10.24 -6.54 -14.25
CA VAL A 116 -11.24 -6.86 -13.21
C VAL A 116 -11.79 -5.61 -12.53
N ASN A 117 -10.98 -4.54 -12.44
CA ASN A 117 -11.38 -3.28 -11.84
C ASN A 117 -10.42 -2.13 -12.26
N PRO A 118 -10.75 -1.36 -13.32
CA PRO A 118 -9.92 -0.24 -13.77
C PRO A 118 -9.84 0.89 -12.74
N TRP A 119 -10.89 1.08 -11.93
CA TRP A 119 -10.90 2.06 -10.84
C TRP A 119 -9.89 1.73 -9.75
N ALA A 120 -9.73 0.44 -9.42
CA ALA A 120 -8.70 0.01 -8.47
C ALA A 120 -7.29 0.27 -8.99
N LEU A 121 -7.04 0.02 -10.29
CA LEU A 121 -5.73 0.31 -10.90
C LEU A 121 -5.42 1.81 -10.90
N LYS A 122 -6.41 2.65 -11.26
CA LYS A 122 -6.30 4.10 -11.17
C LYS A 122 -5.91 4.53 -9.75
N HIS A 123 -6.65 4.05 -8.75
CA HIS A 123 -6.40 4.38 -7.34
C HIS A 123 -5.01 3.97 -6.87
N ILE A 124 -4.53 2.78 -7.29
CA ILE A 124 -3.16 2.33 -7.01
C ILE A 124 -2.12 3.33 -7.56
N ALA A 125 -2.26 3.74 -8.82
CA ALA A 125 -1.37 4.72 -9.44
C ALA A 125 -1.41 6.07 -8.72
N GLU A 126 -2.60 6.55 -8.36
CA GLU A 126 -2.78 7.79 -7.59
C GLU A 126 -2.09 7.73 -6.23
N LYS A 127 -2.18 6.61 -5.50
CA LYS A 127 -1.53 6.45 -4.19
C LYS A 127 -0.02 6.40 -4.28
N LEU A 128 0.53 5.75 -5.31
CA LEU A 128 1.97 5.76 -5.57
C LEU A 128 2.47 7.18 -5.90
N TYR A 129 1.71 7.91 -6.71
CA TYR A 129 2.00 9.32 -7.02
C TYR A 129 1.87 10.22 -5.79
N GLU A 130 0.87 10.00 -4.94
CA GLU A 130 0.67 10.73 -3.69
C GLU A 130 1.86 10.51 -2.73
N ALA A 131 2.33 9.27 -2.59
CA ALA A 131 3.52 8.96 -1.79
C ALA A 131 4.77 9.70 -2.32
N TYR A 132 4.93 9.79 -3.65
CA TYR A 132 6.00 10.57 -4.27
C TYR A 132 5.86 12.07 -3.96
N LYS A 133 4.66 12.64 -4.17
CA LYS A 133 4.37 14.05 -3.91
C LYS A 133 4.60 14.45 -2.45
N ARG A 134 4.41 13.52 -1.51
CA ARG A 134 4.68 13.70 -0.07
C ARG A 134 6.15 13.47 0.32
N GLY A 135 7.00 13.07 -0.62
CA GLY A 135 8.43 12.84 -0.39
C GLY A 135 8.73 11.55 0.38
N TYR A 136 7.82 10.57 0.36
CA TYR A 136 8.01 9.30 1.06
C TYR A 136 8.97 8.35 0.33
N TRP A 137 9.19 8.58 -0.96
CA TRP A 137 10.11 7.82 -1.79
C TRP A 137 10.51 8.63 -3.03
N ARG A 138 11.58 8.20 -3.71
CA ARG A 138 12.14 8.83 -4.90
C ARG A 138 12.08 7.84 -6.07
N PRO A 139 11.01 7.87 -6.88
CA PRO A 139 10.94 7.04 -8.08
C PRO A 139 12.05 7.41 -9.07
N SER A 140 12.48 6.43 -9.85
CA SER A 140 13.19 6.67 -11.11
C SER A 140 12.28 7.41 -12.11
N GLU A 141 12.88 8.01 -13.14
CA GLU A 141 12.10 8.63 -14.23
C GLU A 141 11.16 7.63 -14.91
N GLU A 142 11.57 6.37 -15.03
CA GLU A 142 10.76 5.30 -15.60
C GLU A 142 9.55 4.97 -14.71
N GLU A 143 9.78 4.76 -13.40
CA GLU A 143 8.69 4.51 -12.46
C GLU A 143 7.69 5.66 -12.43
N LEU A 144 8.17 6.90 -12.41
CA LEU A 144 7.30 8.08 -12.41
C LEU A 144 6.48 8.19 -13.69
N ARG A 145 7.09 7.95 -14.86
CA ARG A 145 6.37 7.92 -16.14
C ARG A 145 5.29 6.85 -16.14
N VAL A 146 5.62 5.61 -15.75
CA VAL A 146 4.65 4.51 -15.70
C VAL A 146 3.47 4.83 -14.77
N ILE A 147 3.73 5.45 -13.61
CA ILE A 147 2.64 5.88 -12.70
C ILE A 147 1.70 6.87 -13.39
N GLN A 148 2.25 7.87 -14.09
CA GLN A 148 1.46 8.90 -14.77
C GLN A 148 0.71 8.35 -15.99
N ASP A 149 1.36 7.47 -16.75
CA ASP A 149 0.79 6.83 -17.93
C ASP A 149 -0.39 5.94 -17.54
N VAL A 150 -0.24 5.10 -16.50
CA VAL A 150 -1.32 4.24 -16.03
C VAL A 150 -2.49 5.06 -15.47
N ALA A 151 -2.22 6.13 -14.72
CA ALA A 151 -3.28 7.01 -14.22
C ALA A 151 -4.08 7.66 -15.37
N SER A 152 -3.39 8.09 -16.44
CA SER A 152 -4.03 8.72 -17.60
C SER A 152 -4.79 7.72 -18.47
N GLU A 153 -4.21 6.53 -18.69
CA GLU A 153 -4.84 5.43 -19.44
C GLU A 153 -6.13 4.98 -18.75
N THR A 154 -6.06 4.77 -17.43
CA THR A 154 -7.24 4.32 -16.67
C THR A 154 -8.33 5.39 -16.60
N GLU A 155 -7.97 6.68 -16.53
CA GLU A 155 -8.95 7.77 -16.63
C GLU A 155 -9.69 7.75 -17.97
N ALA A 156 -8.95 7.68 -19.08
CA ALA A 156 -9.54 7.66 -20.41
C ALA A 156 -10.47 6.44 -20.62
N LEU A 157 -10.08 5.27 -20.09
CA LEU A 157 -10.90 4.06 -20.12
C LEU A 157 -12.22 4.26 -19.37
N ILE A 158 -12.14 4.78 -18.14
CA ILE A 158 -13.29 5.03 -17.28
C ILE A 158 -14.23 6.07 -17.92
N GLU A 159 -13.69 7.19 -18.40
CA GLU A 159 -14.50 8.21 -19.07
C GLU A 159 -15.17 7.68 -20.35
N GLY A 160 -14.49 6.82 -21.11
CA GLY A 160 -15.05 6.19 -22.31
C GLY A 160 -16.18 5.19 -22.03
N GLU A 161 -16.15 4.48 -20.89
CA GLU A 161 -17.18 3.53 -20.49
C GLU A 161 -18.43 4.20 -19.90
N PHE A 162 -18.28 5.35 -19.25
CA PHE A 162 -19.37 6.02 -18.51
C PHE A 162 -19.81 7.37 -19.11
N GLY A 163 -19.04 7.94 -20.04
CA GLY A 163 -19.33 9.22 -20.70
C GLY A 163 -20.02 9.11 -22.06
N GLY A 164 -20.33 7.89 -22.52
CA GLY A 164 -20.96 7.57 -23.81
C GLY A 164 -22.44 7.23 -23.74
#